data_AF-A0A7Y9HWV0-F1
#
_entry.id   AF-A0A7Y9HWV0-F1
#
_cell.length_a   1.000
_cell.length_b   1.000
_cell.length_c   1.000
_cell.angle_alpha   90.00
_cell.angle_beta   90.00
_cell.angle_gamma   90.00
#
_symmetry.space_group_name_H-M   'P 1'
#
loop_
_entity.id
_entity.type
_entity.pdbx_description
1 polymer ?
#
loop_
_entity_poly.entity_id
_entity_poly.type
_entity_poly.pdbx_seq_one_letter_code
_entity_poly.pdbx_strand_id
1 'polypeptide(L)'
;MDRTLKVYTKTDHLFVEITFNYDRERQAGAHYILYRRLYNDDEEDENKAVYPLDERDLYVTFRQFDSIEQVKAHDIELVKKEFGRDMPDPANTYKYIYDQAPVYLRYIAGSDRHFVGIVNIIFSFIDNTKEVKFLSSTNPRFDHDLTSDSLESNLSCILRIPVYTDRDISQIHSSDLKRLPPWY
;
A
#
# COMPACT_ATOMS: atom_id res chain seq x y z
N MET A 1 1.93 3.11 -5.60
CA MET A 1 2.00 1.74 -5.04
C MET A 1 1.66 1.78 -3.55
N ASP A 2 0.91 0.80 -3.07
CA ASP A 2 0.58 0.64 -1.65
C ASP A 2 1.86 0.37 -0.85
N ARG A 3 1.90 0.81 0.41
CA ARG A 3 3.08 0.65 1.28
C ARG A 3 2.72 0.99 2.72
N THR A 4 3.49 0.45 3.66
CA THR A 4 3.41 0.81 5.07
C THR A 4 4.70 1.50 5.49
N LEU A 5 4.57 2.70 6.06
CA LEU A 5 5.64 3.48 6.65
C LEU A 5 5.53 3.46 8.17
N LYS A 6 6.58 2.99 8.84
CA LYS A 6 6.75 3.06 10.29
C LYS A 6 7.76 4.14 10.63
N VAL A 7 7.38 5.04 11.52
CA VAL A 7 8.22 6.14 11.98
C VAL A 7 8.60 5.85 13.43
N TYR A 8 9.89 5.82 13.70
CA TYR A 8 10.44 5.57 15.03
C TYR A 8 11.09 6.83 15.58
N THR A 9 10.93 7.06 16.89
CA THR A 9 11.64 8.12 17.62
C THR A 9 13.14 7.84 17.69
N LYS A 10 13.94 8.80 18.18
CA LYS A 10 15.39 8.58 18.41
C LYS A 10 15.67 7.40 19.35
N THR A 11 14.75 7.12 20.26
CA THR A 11 14.82 6.02 21.24
C THR A 11 14.27 4.71 20.68
N ASP A 12 14.05 4.61 19.37
CA ASP A 12 13.51 3.45 18.65
C ASP A 12 12.10 3.01 19.08
N HIS A 13 11.31 3.91 19.68
CA HIS A 13 9.89 3.64 19.93
C HIS A 13 9.09 3.92 18.66
N LEU A 14 8.17 3.03 18.29
CA LEU A 14 7.25 3.28 17.18
C LEU A 14 6.36 4.47 17.55
N PHE A 15 6.39 5.51 16.72
CA PHE A 15 5.65 6.75 16.92
C PHE A 15 4.38 6.77 16.07
N VAL A 16 4.49 6.49 14.79
CA VAL A 16 3.33 6.38 13.88
C VAL A 16 3.57 5.30 12.85
N GLU A 17 2.52 4.55 12.55
CA GLU A 17 2.43 3.65 11.41
C GLU A 17 1.42 4.20 10.42
N ILE A 18 1.78 4.28 9.15
CA ILE A 18 0.93 4.80 8.07
C ILE A 18 0.86 3.78 6.96
N THR A 19 -0.34 3.27 6.69
CA THR A 19 -0.63 2.39 5.55
C THR A 19 -1.23 3.22 4.42
N PHE A 20 -0.47 3.35 3.33
CA PHE A 20 -0.91 4.03 2.13
C PHE A 20 -1.60 3.05 1.18
N ASN A 21 -2.80 3.40 0.74
CA ASN A 21 -3.62 2.62 -0.17
C ASN A 21 -3.92 3.41 -1.46
N TYR A 22 -3.47 2.89 -2.59
CA TYR A 22 -3.70 3.40 -3.95
C TYR A 22 -4.57 2.40 -4.72
N ASP A 23 -5.63 1.91 -4.09
CA ASP A 23 -6.52 0.89 -4.67
C ASP A 23 -7.50 1.44 -5.72
N ARG A 24 -7.65 2.77 -5.81
CA ARG A 24 -8.64 3.42 -6.68
C ARG A 24 -7.99 4.36 -7.69
N GLU A 25 -8.62 4.48 -8.86
CA GLU A 25 -8.08 5.29 -9.95
C GLU A 25 -8.04 6.77 -9.52
N ARG A 26 -6.86 7.38 -9.64
CA ARG A 26 -6.60 8.78 -9.27
C ARG A 26 -6.99 9.14 -7.84
N GLN A 27 -7.03 8.15 -6.95
CA GLN A 27 -7.32 8.33 -5.54
C GLN A 27 -6.18 7.74 -4.72
N ALA A 28 -5.82 8.43 -3.65
CA ALA A 28 -4.88 7.95 -2.65
C ALA A 28 -5.54 8.12 -1.28
N GLY A 29 -5.50 7.08 -0.48
CA GLY A 29 -5.86 7.13 0.93
C GLY A 29 -4.65 6.72 1.75
N ALA A 30 -4.60 7.21 2.99
CA ALA A 30 -3.74 6.60 3.99
C ALA A 30 -4.55 6.38 5.25
N HIS A 31 -4.16 5.38 6.01
CA HIS A 31 -4.67 5.10 7.33
C HIS A 31 -3.49 5.13 8.28
N TYR A 32 -3.62 5.79 9.43
CA TYR A 32 -2.54 5.84 10.42
C TYR A 32 -2.98 5.36 11.78
N ILE A 33 -1.99 4.82 12.50
CA ILE A 33 -2.06 4.53 13.93
C ILE A 33 -0.95 5.33 14.59
N LEU A 34 -1.34 6.27 15.44
CA LEU A 34 -0.43 7.02 16.30
C LEU A 34 -0.23 6.23 17.60
N TYR A 35 1.02 6.08 18.01
CA TYR A 35 1.39 5.32 19.19
C TYR A 35 1.91 6.23 20.30
N ARG A 36 1.62 5.84 21.54
CA ARG A 36 2.18 6.47 22.74
C ARG A 36 3.12 5.51 23.45
N ARG A 37 4.28 6.03 23.85
CA ARG A 37 5.26 5.30 24.67
C ARG A 37 4.71 5.05 26.07
N LEU A 38 5.02 3.88 26.64
CA LEU A 38 4.63 3.52 28.00
C LEU A 38 5.57 4.09 29.08
N TYR A 39 6.83 4.32 28.74
CA TYR A 39 7.87 4.76 29.68
C TYR A 39 8.52 6.09 29.25
N ASN A 40 9.13 6.79 30.21
CA ASN A 40 9.90 8.01 29.95
C ASN A 40 11.37 7.67 29.66
N ASP A 41 12.08 8.60 29.01
CA ASP A 41 13.45 8.38 28.53
C ASP A 41 14.48 8.03 29.64
N ASP A 42 14.11 8.18 30.91
CA ASP A 42 14.93 7.86 32.09
C ASP A 42 14.82 6.38 32.53
N GLU A 43 13.87 5.63 31.98
CA GLU A 43 13.72 4.18 32.21
C GLU A 43 14.23 3.45 30.95
N GLU A 44 15.52 3.08 30.95
CA GLU A 44 16.11 2.16 29.96
C GLU A 44 15.53 0.75 30.16
N ASP A 45 14.26 0.56 29.82
CA ASP A 45 13.67 -0.77 29.75
C ASP A 45 13.93 -1.35 28.35
N GLU A 46 14.41 -2.59 28.30
CA GLU A 46 14.76 -3.29 27.03
C GLU A 46 13.53 -3.45 26.11
N ASN A 47 12.33 -3.37 26.69
CA ASN A 47 11.07 -3.49 26.00
C ASN A 47 10.63 -2.11 25.47
N LYS A 48 10.91 -1.84 24.19
CA LYS A 48 10.45 -0.67 23.40
C LYS A 48 8.92 -0.69 23.15
N ALA A 49 8.16 -0.86 24.21
CA ALA A 49 6.72 -1.09 24.18
C ALA A 49 5.95 0.22 23.97
N VAL A 50 4.97 0.18 23.08
CA VAL A 50 4.07 1.29 22.76
C VAL A 50 2.65 0.77 22.66
N TYR A 51 1.66 1.66 22.80
CA TYR A 51 0.25 1.31 22.62
C TYR A 51 -0.44 2.29 21.64
N PRO A 52 -1.44 1.82 20.86
CA PRO A 52 -2.22 2.68 19.97
C PRO A 52 -2.95 3.78 20.76
N LEU A 53 -2.77 5.03 20.35
CA LEU A 53 -3.39 6.21 20.96
C LEU A 53 -4.57 6.72 20.13
N ASP A 54 -4.36 6.87 18.81
CA ASP A 54 -5.34 7.40 17.86
C ASP A 54 -5.19 6.67 16.54
N GLU A 55 -6.32 6.37 15.90
CA GLU A 55 -6.39 5.62 14.64
C GLU A 55 -7.38 6.32 13.71
N ARG A 56 -6.90 6.84 12.57
CA ARG A 56 -7.75 7.58 11.63
C ARG A 56 -7.25 7.47 10.19
N ASP A 57 -8.15 7.84 9.28
CA ASP A 57 -7.83 8.02 7.87
C ASP A 57 -7.24 9.41 7.61
N LEU A 58 -6.23 9.46 6.73
CA LEU A 58 -5.62 10.67 6.19
C LEU A 58 -6.00 10.86 4.74
N TYR A 59 -6.31 12.11 4.41
CA TYR A 59 -6.45 12.51 3.02
C TYR A 59 -5.08 12.68 2.38
N VAL A 60 -4.81 11.90 1.33
CA VAL A 60 -3.58 11.98 0.56
C VAL A 60 -3.91 12.42 -0.86
N THR A 61 -3.21 13.45 -1.34
CA THR A 61 -3.35 13.86 -2.74
C THR A 61 -2.77 12.79 -3.64
N PHE A 62 -3.55 12.32 -4.61
CA PHE A 62 -3.05 11.39 -5.61
C PHE A 62 -1.94 12.05 -6.44
N ARG A 63 -0.79 11.38 -6.51
CA ARG A 63 0.36 11.79 -7.32
C ARG A 63 1.05 10.55 -7.86
N GLN A 64 1.44 10.61 -9.13
CA GLN A 64 2.36 9.64 -9.72
C GLN A 64 3.80 10.10 -9.46
N PHE A 65 4.65 9.13 -9.15
CA PHE A 65 6.05 9.36 -8.82
C PHE A 65 6.92 8.56 -9.79
N ASP A 66 8.06 9.13 -10.14
CA ASP A 66 8.98 8.52 -11.09
C ASP A 66 10.02 7.64 -10.40
N SER A 67 10.18 7.76 -9.08
CA SER A 67 11.15 6.97 -8.31
C SER A 67 10.74 6.76 -6.85
N ILE A 68 11.30 5.72 -6.21
CA ILE A 68 11.07 5.42 -4.79
C ILE A 68 11.53 6.57 -3.90
N GLU A 69 12.63 7.23 -4.25
CA GLU A 69 13.20 8.35 -3.50
C GLU A 69 12.21 9.52 -3.45
N GLN A 70 11.53 9.82 -4.56
CA GLN A 70 10.49 10.85 -4.59
C GLN A 70 9.30 10.49 -3.70
N VAL A 71 8.89 9.23 -3.70
CA VAL A 71 7.83 8.74 -2.80
C VAL A 71 8.26 8.90 -1.34
N LYS A 72 9.48 8.47 -1.01
CA LYS A 72 10.02 8.57 0.36
C LYS A 72 10.08 10.01 0.84
N ALA A 73 10.55 10.93 0.01
CA ALA A 73 10.61 12.35 0.34
C ALA A 73 9.21 12.93 0.59
N HIS A 74 8.25 12.64 -0.29
CA HIS A 74 6.86 13.07 -0.15
C HIS A 74 6.21 12.52 1.13
N ASP A 75 6.42 11.26 1.45
CA ASP A 75 5.84 10.66 2.65
C ASP A 75 6.43 11.27 3.92
N ILE A 76 7.74 11.54 3.94
CA ILE A 76 8.38 12.24 5.06
C ILE A 76 7.79 13.65 5.23
N GLU A 77 7.57 14.38 4.13
CA GLU A 77 6.91 15.69 4.17
C GLU A 77 5.48 15.59 4.72
N LEU A 78 4.72 14.57 4.32
CA LEU A 78 3.39 14.30 4.85
C LEU A 78 3.44 14.05 6.37
N VAL A 79 4.37 13.20 6.84
CA VAL A 79 4.53 12.93 8.27
C VAL A 79 4.83 14.22 9.04
N LYS A 80 5.76 15.04 8.54
CA LYS A 80 6.11 16.32 9.18
C LYS A 80 4.94 17.29 9.22
N LYS A 81 4.13 17.32 8.15
CA LYS A 81 2.97 18.21 8.07
C LYS A 81 1.86 17.78 9.03
N GLU A 82 1.52 16.50 9.06
CA GLU A 82 0.37 15.99 9.83
C GLU A 82 0.72 15.77 11.32
N PHE A 83 1.94 15.30 11.62
CA PHE A 83 2.35 14.92 12.98
C PHE A 83 3.45 15.80 13.57
N GLY A 84 3.96 16.81 12.86
CA GLY A 84 5.09 17.61 13.31
C GLY A 84 4.86 18.35 14.63
N ARG A 85 3.61 18.63 15.00
CA ARG A 85 3.26 19.20 16.31
C ARG A 85 3.43 18.20 17.46
N ASP A 86 3.13 16.94 17.20
CA ASP A 86 3.20 15.85 18.18
C ASP A 86 4.57 15.18 18.22
N MET A 87 5.47 15.58 17.32
CA MET A 87 6.87 15.17 17.31
C MET A 87 7.65 15.92 18.40
N PRO A 88 8.01 15.28 19.54
CA PRO A 88 8.70 15.94 20.65
C PRO A 88 10.11 16.45 20.31
N ASP A 89 10.78 15.85 19.31
CA ASP A 89 12.12 16.26 18.87
C ASP A 89 12.09 16.95 17.49
N PRO A 90 12.27 18.28 17.40
CA PRO A 90 12.30 19.00 16.13
C PRO A 90 13.59 18.76 15.32
N ALA A 91 14.60 18.07 15.85
CA ALA A 91 15.91 17.90 15.20
C ALA A 91 15.96 16.86 14.07
N ASN A 92 14.83 16.39 13.53
CA ASN A 92 14.75 15.37 12.45
C ASN A 92 15.42 14.03 12.78
N THR A 93 15.50 13.63 14.05
CA THR A 93 16.13 12.38 14.50
C THR A 93 15.25 11.12 14.33
N TYR A 94 14.09 11.24 13.68
CA TYR A 94 13.20 10.10 13.44
C TYR A 94 13.73 9.16 12.36
N LYS A 95 13.52 7.87 12.57
CA LYS A 95 13.83 6.83 11.58
C LYS A 95 12.56 6.47 10.81
N TYR A 96 12.65 6.49 9.49
CA TYR A 96 11.55 6.17 8.58
C TYR A 96 11.84 4.81 7.94
N ILE A 97 11.06 3.80 8.31
CA ILE A 97 11.25 2.41 7.89
C ILE A 97 10.01 1.96 7.13
N TYR A 98 10.21 1.43 5.93
CA TYR A 98 9.13 0.81 5.17
C TYR A 98 9.15 -0.69 5.41
N ASP A 99 7.98 -1.30 5.40
CA ASP A 99 7.91 -2.77 5.44
C ASP A 99 8.59 -3.36 4.19
N GLN A 100 9.52 -4.27 4.44
CA GLN A 100 10.31 -4.95 3.40
C GLN A 100 9.59 -6.17 2.83
N ALA A 101 8.58 -6.69 3.54
CA ALA A 101 7.88 -7.88 3.11
C ALA A 101 7.08 -7.60 1.83
N PRO A 102 7.18 -8.46 0.81
CA PRO A 102 6.32 -8.35 -0.36
C PRO A 102 4.87 -8.52 0.05
N VAL A 103 3.99 -7.74 -0.55
CA VAL A 103 2.56 -7.77 -0.28
C VAL A 103 1.88 -8.60 -1.37
N TYR A 104 1.07 -9.56 -0.95
CA TYR A 104 0.24 -10.38 -1.83
C TYR A 104 -1.22 -9.94 -1.75
N LEU A 105 -1.77 -9.47 -2.87
CA LEU A 105 -3.18 -9.10 -2.99
C LEU A 105 -3.88 -9.99 -4.00
N ARG A 106 -5.16 -10.27 -3.73
CA ARG A 106 -6.02 -11.00 -4.64
C ARG A 106 -7.29 -10.20 -4.91
N TYR A 107 -7.63 -10.07 -6.17
CA TYR A 107 -8.86 -9.46 -6.64
C TYR A 107 -9.68 -10.50 -7.41
N ILE A 108 -10.98 -10.51 -7.17
CA ILE A 108 -11.94 -11.16 -8.04
C ILE A 108 -12.34 -10.14 -9.10
N ALA A 109 -12.12 -10.49 -10.37
CA ALA A 109 -12.63 -9.74 -11.51
C ALA A 109 -13.95 -10.37 -11.94
N GLY A 110 -15.03 -9.61 -11.87
CA GLY A 110 -16.35 -10.04 -12.29
C GLY A 110 -17.46 -9.17 -11.71
N SER A 111 -18.56 -9.09 -12.45
CA SER A 111 -19.81 -8.51 -11.94
C SER A 111 -20.61 -9.56 -11.17
N ASP A 112 -21.65 -9.14 -10.45
CA ASP A 112 -22.60 -10.02 -9.77
C ASP A 112 -23.20 -11.12 -10.66
N ARG A 113 -23.14 -10.95 -11.99
CA ARG A 113 -23.71 -11.87 -12.99
C ARG A 113 -22.67 -12.62 -13.81
N HIS A 114 -21.41 -12.23 -13.76
CA HIS A 114 -20.38 -12.83 -14.60
C HIS A 114 -19.02 -12.77 -13.92
N PHE A 115 -18.49 -13.95 -13.58
CA PHE A 115 -17.14 -14.11 -13.09
C PHE A 115 -16.18 -14.14 -14.28
N VAL A 116 -15.20 -13.24 -14.28
CA VAL A 116 -14.21 -13.11 -15.36
C VAL A 116 -12.95 -13.90 -15.00
N GLY A 117 -12.47 -13.75 -13.76
CA GLY A 117 -11.27 -14.44 -13.31
C GLY A 117 -10.72 -13.90 -12.00
N ILE A 118 -9.51 -14.33 -11.67
CA ILE A 118 -8.79 -13.91 -10.46
C ILE A 118 -7.54 -13.14 -10.87
N VAL A 119 -7.32 -11.97 -10.26
CA VAL A 119 -6.08 -11.23 -10.41
C VAL A 119 -5.29 -11.31 -9.11
N ASN A 120 -4.09 -11.88 -9.19
CA ASN A 120 -3.14 -11.91 -8.09
C ASN A 120 -2.07 -10.85 -8.34
N ILE A 121 -1.72 -10.08 -7.32
CA ILE A 121 -0.70 -9.06 -7.40
C ILE A 121 0.31 -9.30 -6.28
N ILE A 122 1.57 -9.38 -6.67
CA ILE A 122 2.70 -9.42 -5.75
C ILE A 122 3.49 -8.15 -5.98
N PHE A 123 3.76 -7.38 -4.94
CA PHE A 123 4.62 -6.21 -5.08
C PHE A 123 5.52 -6.00 -3.86
N SER A 124 6.71 -5.46 -4.12
CA SER A 124 7.62 -4.97 -3.10
C SER A 124 7.89 -3.49 -3.37
N PHE A 125 7.52 -2.65 -2.40
CA PHE A 125 7.80 -1.21 -2.51
C PHE A 125 9.30 -0.92 -2.47
N ILE A 126 10.06 -1.67 -1.65
CA ILE A 126 11.51 -1.45 -1.52
C ILE A 126 12.25 -1.89 -2.76
N ASP A 127 11.87 -3.03 -3.36
CA ASP A 127 12.55 -3.58 -4.52
C ASP A 127 12.04 -3.00 -5.85
N ASN A 128 11.05 -2.10 -5.80
CA ASN A 128 10.34 -1.55 -6.96
C ASN A 128 9.78 -2.64 -7.91
N THR A 129 9.31 -3.75 -7.36
CA THR A 129 8.81 -4.87 -8.17
C THR A 129 7.30 -4.97 -8.05
N LYS A 130 6.65 -5.22 -9.17
CA LYS A 130 5.24 -5.61 -9.22
C LYS A 130 5.02 -6.67 -10.28
N GLU A 131 4.39 -7.75 -9.86
CA GLU A 131 3.96 -8.85 -10.71
C GLU A 131 2.44 -8.98 -10.58
N VAL A 132 1.77 -9.02 -11.72
CA VAL A 132 0.33 -9.19 -11.81
C VAL A 132 0.07 -10.45 -12.62
N LYS A 133 -0.66 -11.38 -12.03
CA LYS A 133 -1.07 -12.64 -12.65
C LYS A 133 -2.58 -12.71 -12.72
N PHE A 134 -3.10 -12.75 -13.93
CA PHE A 134 -4.51 -12.98 -14.20
C PHE A 134 -4.75 -14.45 -14.54
N LEU A 135 -5.72 -15.04 -13.85
CA LEU A 135 -6.21 -16.40 -14.06
C LEU A 135 -7.62 -16.31 -14.61
N SER A 136 -7.80 -16.72 -15.86
CA SER A 136 -9.09 -16.70 -16.53
C SER A 136 -10.02 -17.76 -15.93
N SER A 137 -11.29 -17.40 -15.77
CA SER A 137 -12.33 -18.35 -15.35
C SER A 137 -12.78 -19.31 -16.44
N THR A 138 -12.53 -18.98 -17.71
CA THR A 138 -13.07 -19.70 -18.87
C THR A 138 -12.05 -20.66 -19.48
N ASN A 139 -10.81 -20.22 -19.65
CA ASN A 139 -9.76 -21.04 -20.26
C ASN A 139 -8.36 -20.56 -19.86
N PRO A 140 -7.47 -21.44 -19.37
CA PRO A 140 -6.09 -21.10 -19.00
C PRO A 140 -5.26 -20.47 -20.14
N ARG A 141 -5.64 -20.68 -21.41
CA ARG A 141 -4.96 -20.03 -22.55
C ARG A 141 -5.09 -18.50 -22.55
N PHE A 142 -6.02 -17.97 -21.77
CA PHE A 142 -6.26 -16.54 -21.58
C PHE A 142 -5.71 -16.03 -20.25
N ASP A 143 -4.91 -16.83 -19.55
CA ASP A 143 -4.13 -16.36 -18.42
C ASP A 143 -3.11 -15.34 -18.92
N HIS A 144 -2.92 -14.28 -18.14
CA HIS A 144 -2.04 -13.17 -18.50
C HIS A 144 -1.12 -12.82 -17.35
N ASP A 145 0.17 -12.80 -17.63
CA ASP A 145 1.19 -12.32 -16.70
C ASP A 145 1.68 -10.94 -17.17
N LEU A 146 1.72 -9.98 -16.24
CA LEU A 146 2.23 -8.63 -16.46
C LEU A 146 3.25 -8.32 -15.37
N THR A 147 4.41 -7.85 -15.77
CA THR A 147 5.41 -7.28 -14.84
C THR A 147 5.44 -5.78 -15.02
N SER A 148 5.49 -5.05 -13.91
CA SER A 148 5.61 -3.60 -13.88
C SER A 148 6.73 -3.23 -12.93
N ASP A 149 7.68 -2.48 -13.43
CA ASP A 149 8.77 -1.81 -12.71
C ASP A 149 8.40 -0.34 -12.41
N SER A 150 7.16 0.05 -12.67
CA SER A 150 6.66 1.40 -12.46
C SER A 150 5.85 1.49 -11.15
N LEU A 151 5.94 2.63 -10.47
CA LEU A 151 5.25 2.91 -9.20
C LEU A 151 3.73 3.11 -9.33
N GLU A 152 3.16 2.57 -10.41
CA GLU A 152 1.75 2.61 -10.74
C GLU A 152 0.87 2.04 -9.62
N SER A 153 -0.42 2.42 -9.66
CA SER A 153 -1.43 1.82 -8.78
C SER A 153 -1.69 0.36 -9.16
N ASN A 154 -2.14 -0.47 -8.22
CA ASN A 154 -2.52 -1.86 -8.52
C ASN A 154 -3.63 -1.90 -9.57
N LEU A 155 -4.64 -1.05 -9.41
CA LEU A 155 -5.73 -0.90 -10.35
C LEU A 155 -5.25 -0.54 -11.76
N SER A 156 -4.35 0.43 -11.91
CA SER A 156 -3.78 0.81 -13.22
C SER A 156 -3.17 -0.37 -13.96
N CYS A 157 -2.51 -1.29 -13.23
CA CYS A 157 -1.97 -2.50 -13.83
C CYS A 157 -3.07 -3.49 -14.22
N ILE A 158 -4.08 -3.68 -13.35
CA ILE A 158 -5.21 -4.60 -13.60
C ILE A 158 -6.00 -4.19 -14.85
N LEU A 159 -6.28 -2.89 -15.01
CA LEU A 159 -7.09 -2.38 -16.13
C LEU A 159 -6.42 -2.57 -17.51
N ARG A 160 -5.11 -2.90 -17.56
CA ARG A 160 -4.40 -3.23 -18.80
C ARG A 160 -4.57 -4.70 -19.22
N ILE A 161 -5.11 -5.56 -18.37
CA ILE A 161 -5.31 -6.97 -18.69
C ILE A 161 -6.37 -7.09 -19.79
N PRO A 162 -6.02 -7.63 -20.98
CA PRO A 162 -7.02 -7.95 -21.98
C PRO A 162 -7.83 -9.18 -21.50
N VAL A 163 -9.15 -9.11 -21.62
CA VAL A 163 -10.04 -10.22 -21.26
C VAL A 163 -10.73 -10.75 -22.50
N TYR A 164 -10.63 -12.05 -22.72
CA TYR A 164 -11.40 -12.74 -23.74
C TYR A 164 -12.70 -13.27 -23.16
N THR A 165 -13.82 -12.84 -23.73
CA THR A 165 -15.14 -13.44 -23.51
C THR A 165 -15.59 -14.19 -24.77
N ASP A 166 -16.59 -15.06 -24.65
CA ASP A 166 -17.10 -15.88 -25.76
C ASP A 166 -17.65 -15.08 -26.97
N ARG A 167 -17.68 -13.74 -26.89
CA ARG A 167 -18.23 -12.88 -27.94
C ARG A 167 -17.35 -11.69 -28.35
N ASP A 168 -16.40 -11.21 -27.53
CA ASP A 168 -15.48 -10.12 -27.86
C ASP A 168 -14.30 -10.02 -26.86
N ILE A 169 -13.24 -9.28 -27.25
CA ILE A 169 -12.21 -8.80 -26.30
C ILE A 169 -12.78 -7.61 -25.53
N SER A 170 -12.90 -7.77 -24.21
CA SER A 170 -13.34 -6.71 -23.29
C SER A 170 -12.21 -6.32 -22.34
N GLN A 171 -12.43 -5.27 -21.55
CA GLN A 171 -11.54 -4.83 -20.49
C GLN A 171 -12.20 -5.06 -19.12
N ILE A 172 -11.38 -5.22 -18.08
CA ILE A 172 -11.87 -5.21 -16.70
C ILE A 172 -12.23 -3.77 -16.34
N HIS A 173 -13.42 -3.52 -15.77
CA HIS A 173 -13.75 -2.22 -15.19
C HIS A 173 -13.42 -2.18 -13.70
N SER A 174 -13.10 -0.98 -13.18
CA SER A 174 -12.77 -0.79 -11.77
C SER A 174 -13.94 -1.15 -10.82
N SER A 175 -15.18 -1.00 -11.29
CA SER A 175 -16.40 -1.42 -10.58
C SER A 175 -16.54 -2.93 -10.42
N ASP A 176 -15.87 -3.70 -11.27
CA ASP A 176 -16.00 -5.15 -11.35
C ASP A 176 -14.93 -5.87 -10.51
N LEU A 177 -14.17 -5.09 -9.72
CA LEU A 177 -13.07 -5.60 -8.91
C LEU A 177 -13.45 -5.63 -7.45
N LYS A 178 -13.35 -6.83 -6.86
CA LYS A 178 -13.50 -7.04 -5.44
C LYS A 178 -12.18 -7.54 -4.85
N ARG A 179 -11.55 -6.72 -4.01
CA ARG A 179 -10.36 -7.12 -3.23
C ARG A 179 -10.78 -8.15 -2.16
N LEU A 180 -10.08 -9.28 -2.13
CA LEU A 180 -10.22 -10.27 -1.07
C LEU A 180 -9.35 -9.88 0.12
N PRO A 181 -9.75 -10.27 1.35
CA PRO A 181 -8.89 -10.10 2.52
C PRO A 181 -7.60 -10.91 2.33
N PRO A 182 -6.50 -10.51 3.00
CA PRO A 182 -5.27 -11.29 3.05
C PRO A 182 -5.58 -12.72 3.50
N TRP A 183 -5.02 -13.72 2.82
CA TRP A 183 -5.08 -15.12 3.22
C TRP A 183 -3.71 -15.46 3.81
N TYR A 184 -3.68 -15.79 5.11
CA TYR A 184 -2.48 -16.22 5.84
C TYR A 184 -2.37 -17.74 5.80
#